data_AF-A0A956KHQ6-F1
#
_entry.id   AF-A0A956KHQ6-F1
#
_cell.length_a   1.000
_cell.length_b   1.000
_cell.length_c   1.000
_cell.angle_alpha   90.00
_cell.angle_beta   90.00
_cell.angle_gamma   90.00
#
_symmetry.space_group_name_H-M   'P 1'
#
loop_
_entity.id
_entity.type
_entity.pdbx_description
1 polymer ?
#
loop_
_entity_poly.entity_id
_entity_poly.type
_entity_poly.pdbx_seq_one_letter_code
_entity_poly.pdbx_strand_id
1 'polypeptide(L)'
;MSTRVIALLSSTLSLFLGGCQPMSSISGCDPDSEDFTHARELTGEQVTTFAQRWGVEDPAMISCDQLCRSSYNDQRGWEATTVEASCEMQLETDMSGAVTSATISCAGEGIEYYCEGRRPLGHVELVADARAGTIALADHLVTCAHLEQASVVAFSELAALLTSWGAPARLAARCQAAAVEESRHAARISELARRAGATNEPPAPTQTPAPRSLEDVARHNATEGCVWETWAALRASWTAARAEDPALRAAYAEIAAEEAGHAQLAWDLHAWLIDQLTP
;
A
#
# COMPACT_ATOMS: atom_id res chain seq x y z
N MET A 1 1.00 -8.67 21.43
CA MET A 1 1.00 -9.13 20.03
C MET A 1 0.40 -10.53 19.99
N SER A 2 -0.72 -10.70 19.28
CA SER A 2 -1.49 -11.95 19.27
C SER A 2 -0.73 -13.05 18.54
N THR A 3 -0.74 -14.27 19.09
CA THR A 3 -0.02 -15.48 18.66
C THR A 3 -0.22 -15.86 17.19
N ARG A 4 -1.22 -15.28 16.51
CA ARG A 4 -1.54 -15.50 15.10
C ARG A 4 -0.66 -14.68 14.13
N VAL A 5 -0.12 -13.54 14.56
CA VAL A 5 0.79 -12.70 13.74
C VAL A 5 2.15 -13.38 13.54
N ILE A 6 2.58 -14.20 14.50
CA ILE A 6 3.84 -14.97 14.43
C ILE A 6 3.74 -16.13 13.43
N ALA A 7 2.54 -16.71 13.24
CA ALA A 7 2.34 -17.80 12.29
C ALA A 7 2.48 -17.32 10.82
N LEU A 8 2.01 -16.11 10.51
CA LEU A 8 2.16 -15.50 9.18
C LEU A 8 3.62 -15.28 8.77
N LEU A 9 4.48 -14.91 9.72
CA LEU A 9 5.93 -14.76 9.49
C LEU A 9 6.65 -16.10 9.22
N SER A 10 6.13 -17.22 9.72
CA SER A 10 6.73 -18.55 9.48
C SER A 10 6.28 -19.19 8.16
N SER A 11 5.05 -18.90 7.72
CA SER A 11 4.49 -19.44 6.46
C SER A 11 5.13 -18.79 5.22
N THR A 12 5.38 -17.48 5.26
CA THR A 12 6.04 -16.76 4.17
C THR A 12 7.51 -17.17 4.05
N LEU A 13 8.21 -17.38 5.17
CA LEU A 13 9.61 -17.78 5.17
C LEU A 13 9.85 -19.22 4.64
N SER A 14 8.86 -20.11 4.80
CA SER A 14 8.96 -21.50 4.35
C SER A 14 8.83 -21.66 2.82
N LEU A 15 8.17 -20.71 2.14
CA LEU A 15 8.02 -20.72 0.68
C LEU A 15 9.34 -20.35 -0.05
N PHE A 16 10.17 -19.50 0.55
CA PHE A 16 11.46 -19.10 -0.03
C PHE A 16 12.53 -20.20 0.01
N LEU A 17 12.46 -21.12 0.97
CA LEU A 17 13.45 -22.19 1.14
C LEU A 17 13.23 -23.40 0.21
N GLY A 18 12.08 -23.46 -0.49
CA GLY A 18 11.69 -24.57 -1.36
C GLY A 18 12.14 -24.46 -2.82
N GLY A 19 12.82 -23.38 -3.22
CA GLY A 19 13.27 -23.21 -4.61
C GLY A 19 12.17 -22.98 -5.64
N CYS A 20 10.96 -22.56 -5.23
CA CYS A 20 9.97 -22.02 -6.16
C CYS A 20 10.48 -20.67 -6.71
N GLN A 21 10.64 -20.57 -8.03
CA GLN A 21 10.78 -19.28 -8.69
C GLN A 21 9.54 -18.40 -8.42
N PRO A 22 9.64 -17.05 -8.50
CA PRO A 22 8.53 -16.15 -8.24
C PRO A 22 7.56 -16.20 -9.43
N MET A 23 6.81 -17.29 -9.54
CA MET A 23 5.57 -17.29 -10.32
C MET A 23 4.47 -16.94 -9.33
N SER A 24 4.16 -15.65 -9.26
CA SER A 24 2.92 -15.15 -8.66
C SER A 24 1.76 -15.98 -9.23
N SER A 25 0.99 -16.64 -8.37
CA SER A 25 -0.15 -17.48 -8.77
C SER A 25 -1.38 -16.65 -9.18
N ILE A 26 -1.18 -15.40 -9.60
CA ILE A 26 -2.23 -14.42 -9.84
C ILE A 26 -2.05 -13.85 -11.25
N SER A 27 -2.75 -14.45 -12.22
CA SER A 27 -2.85 -13.90 -13.59
C SER A 27 -3.49 -12.52 -13.54
N GLY A 28 -2.73 -11.47 -13.88
CA GLY A 28 -3.19 -10.08 -13.92
C GLY A 28 -2.85 -9.24 -12.69
N CYS A 29 -1.97 -9.73 -11.79
CA CYS A 29 -1.46 -8.98 -10.65
C CYS A 29 0.07 -9.03 -10.59
N ASP A 30 0.72 -8.55 -11.64
CA ASP A 30 2.04 -7.93 -11.49
C ASP A 30 1.78 -6.42 -11.49
N PRO A 31 2.20 -5.66 -10.46
CA PRO A 31 2.26 -4.21 -10.63
C PRO A 31 3.12 -3.92 -11.86
N ASP A 32 2.77 -2.88 -12.61
CA ASP A 32 3.63 -2.46 -13.72
C ASP A 32 5.04 -2.27 -13.16
N SER A 33 5.96 -3.04 -13.73
CA SER A 33 7.36 -3.06 -13.35
C SER A 33 8.16 -2.51 -14.51
N GLU A 34 9.22 -1.80 -14.16
CA GLU A 34 10.15 -1.28 -15.14
C GLU A 34 11.58 -1.47 -14.64
N ASP A 35 12.44 -1.90 -15.56
CA ASP A 35 13.86 -1.65 -15.42
C ASP A 35 14.07 -0.15 -15.59
N PHE A 36 14.69 0.50 -14.61
CA PHE A 36 15.02 1.92 -14.69
C PHE A 36 16.52 2.11 -14.83
N THR A 37 16.87 3.18 -15.55
CA THR A 37 18.17 3.83 -15.45
C THR A 37 17.92 5.26 -15.00
N HIS A 38 18.57 5.65 -13.91
CA HIS A 38 18.31 6.90 -13.21
C HIS A 38 19.61 7.64 -12.95
N ALA A 39 19.77 8.79 -13.58
CA ALA A 39 20.92 9.66 -13.38
C ALA A 39 20.44 11.09 -13.10
N ARG A 40 20.93 11.68 -12.01
CA ARG A 40 20.49 13.00 -11.55
C ARG A 40 21.55 13.75 -10.78
N GLU A 41 21.46 15.07 -10.88
CA GLU A 41 22.07 16.01 -9.95
C GLU A 41 21.02 16.43 -8.90
N LEU A 42 21.44 16.44 -7.65
CA LEU A 42 20.62 16.75 -6.47
C LEU A 42 21.28 17.90 -5.71
N THR A 43 20.46 18.81 -5.18
CA THR A 43 20.94 19.87 -4.29
C THR A 43 21.27 19.31 -2.91
N GLY A 44 22.14 19.99 -2.16
CA GLY A 44 22.45 19.61 -0.77
C GLY A 44 21.20 19.55 0.13
N GLU A 45 20.19 20.38 -0.13
CA GLU A 45 18.90 20.33 0.56
C GLU A 45 18.12 19.04 0.25
N GLN A 46 18.09 18.61 -1.01
CA GLN A 46 17.47 17.33 -1.38
C GLN A 46 18.18 16.15 -0.73
N VAL A 47 19.51 16.15 -0.75
CA VAL A 47 20.31 15.09 -0.10
C VAL A 47 20.07 15.06 1.40
N THR A 48 20.00 16.22 2.05
CA THR A 48 19.70 16.33 3.49
C THR A 48 18.31 15.80 3.81
N THR A 49 17.32 16.15 2.99
CA THR A 49 15.94 15.67 3.12
C THR A 49 15.87 14.14 2.99
N PHE A 50 16.59 13.57 2.02
CA PHE A 50 16.68 12.12 1.85
C PHE A 50 17.41 11.43 3.00
N ALA A 51 18.53 11.99 3.48
CA ALA A 51 19.25 11.46 4.64
C ALA A 51 18.33 11.40 5.87
N GLN A 52 17.56 12.45 6.14
CA GLN A 52 16.59 12.48 7.22
C GLN A 52 15.50 11.40 7.08
N ARG A 53 14.96 11.21 5.86
CA ARG A 53 13.97 10.15 5.57
C ARG A 53 14.51 8.74 5.90
N TRP A 54 15.80 8.51 5.69
CA TRP A 54 16.48 7.25 6.01
C TRP A 54 17.03 7.17 7.44
N GLY A 55 16.87 8.22 8.25
CA GLY A 55 17.42 8.30 9.61
C GLY A 55 18.96 8.39 9.64
N VAL A 56 19.57 8.90 8.58
CA VAL A 56 21.01 9.15 8.50
C VAL A 56 21.31 10.53 9.08
N GLU A 57 22.02 10.59 10.21
CA GLU A 57 22.30 11.84 10.93
C GLU A 57 23.23 12.79 10.17
N ASP A 58 24.22 12.25 9.48
CA ASP A 58 25.15 13.00 8.64
C ASP A 58 24.81 12.75 7.15
N PRO A 59 24.31 13.76 6.41
CA PRO A 59 24.00 13.61 4.99
C PRO A 59 25.18 13.13 4.13
N ALA A 60 26.43 13.34 4.57
CA ALA A 60 27.60 12.82 3.87
C ALA A 60 27.73 11.28 3.94
N MET A 61 26.99 10.64 4.84
CA MET A 61 26.99 9.19 5.07
C MET A 61 25.85 8.46 4.37
N ILE A 62 24.97 9.17 3.63
CA ILE A 62 23.92 8.52 2.85
C ILE A 62 24.54 7.61 1.78
N SER A 63 24.01 6.39 1.60
CA SER A 63 24.51 5.47 0.59
C SER A 63 23.92 5.75 -0.79
N CYS A 64 24.62 5.28 -1.84
CA CYS A 64 24.14 5.39 -3.22
C CYS A 64 22.77 4.72 -3.41
N ASP A 65 22.56 3.52 -2.84
CA ASP A 65 21.27 2.81 -2.88
C ASP A 65 20.15 3.68 -2.28
N GLN A 66 20.35 4.20 -1.07
CA GLN A 66 19.35 5.04 -0.40
C GLN A 66 19.02 6.31 -1.19
N LEU A 67 20.04 6.97 -1.73
CA LEU A 67 19.88 8.19 -2.50
C LEU A 67 19.24 7.92 -3.88
N CYS A 68 19.62 6.82 -4.53
CA CYS A 68 19.03 6.34 -5.78
C CYS A 68 17.56 6.00 -5.60
N ARG A 69 17.21 5.18 -4.60
CA ARG A 69 15.81 4.83 -4.29
C ARG A 69 14.98 6.07 -4.03
N SER A 70 15.45 6.96 -3.16
CA SER A 70 14.69 8.19 -2.86
C SER A 70 14.53 9.08 -4.08
N SER A 71 15.58 9.23 -4.89
CA SER A 71 15.51 10.09 -6.07
C SER A 71 14.67 9.49 -7.21
N TYR A 72 14.75 8.17 -7.45
CA TYR A 72 13.89 7.47 -8.41
C TYR A 72 12.45 7.51 -7.95
N ASN A 73 12.17 7.15 -6.69
CA ASN A 73 10.82 7.15 -6.14
C ASN A 73 10.18 8.54 -6.23
N ASP A 74 10.93 9.58 -5.85
CA ASP A 74 10.44 10.95 -5.92
C ASP A 74 10.33 11.44 -7.37
N GLN A 75 11.09 10.93 -8.35
CA GLN A 75 10.92 11.35 -9.75
C GLN A 75 9.75 10.62 -10.43
N ARG A 76 9.68 9.31 -10.22
CA ARG A 76 8.81 8.40 -10.96
C ARG A 76 7.45 8.21 -10.29
N GLY A 77 7.40 8.32 -8.96
CA GLY A 77 6.23 7.96 -8.17
C GLY A 77 6.08 6.44 -7.98
N TRP A 78 7.15 5.68 -8.21
CA TRP A 78 7.22 4.20 -8.11
C TRP A 78 8.16 3.79 -6.98
N GLU A 79 8.08 2.56 -6.48
CA GLU A 79 9.03 2.03 -5.50
C GLU A 79 10.15 1.28 -6.22
N ALA A 80 11.38 1.78 -6.13
CA ALA A 80 12.56 0.98 -6.49
C ALA A 80 12.63 -0.24 -5.57
N THR A 81 12.43 -1.44 -6.13
CA THR A 81 12.53 -2.72 -5.40
C THR A 81 13.99 -3.15 -5.31
N THR A 82 14.75 -2.93 -6.38
CA THR A 82 16.18 -3.20 -6.45
C THR A 82 16.95 -1.97 -6.89
N VAL A 83 18.20 -1.87 -6.42
CA VAL A 83 19.22 -1.00 -7.00
C VAL A 83 20.41 -1.89 -7.28
N GLU A 84 20.89 -1.86 -8.51
CA GLU A 84 22.04 -2.64 -8.91
C GLU A 84 23.31 -2.18 -8.19
N ALA A 85 24.26 -3.12 -8.03
CA ALA A 85 25.58 -2.83 -7.47
C ALA A 85 26.41 -1.85 -8.32
N SER A 86 25.96 -1.55 -9.54
CA SER A 86 26.50 -0.54 -10.46
C SER A 86 26.17 0.91 -10.05
N CYS A 87 25.45 1.12 -8.95
CA CYS A 87 25.12 2.46 -8.43
C CYS A 87 26.40 3.27 -8.14
N GLU A 88 26.54 4.40 -8.83
CA GLU A 88 27.61 5.37 -8.65
C GLU A 88 27.07 6.68 -8.07
N MET A 89 27.78 7.24 -7.10
CA MET A 89 27.43 8.50 -6.44
C MET A 89 28.69 9.32 -6.17
N GLN A 90 28.59 10.63 -6.41
CA GLN A 90 29.58 11.61 -6.02
C GLN A 90 28.91 12.71 -5.20
N LEU A 91 29.45 12.99 -4.03
CA LEU A 91 29.02 14.08 -3.15
C LEU A 91 30.01 15.23 -3.24
N GLU A 92 29.50 16.46 -3.27
CA GLU A 92 30.29 17.66 -3.05
C GLU A 92 29.97 18.23 -1.69
N THR A 93 31.01 18.64 -0.97
CA THR A 93 30.90 19.25 0.35
C THR A 93 31.61 20.59 0.39
N ASP A 94 31.09 21.52 1.19
CA ASP A 94 31.81 22.75 1.49
C ASP A 94 32.94 22.54 2.52
N MET A 95 33.62 23.63 2.88
CA MET A 95 34.72 23.59 3.87
C MET A 95 34.26 23.21 5.29
N SER A 96 32.97 23.26 5.58
CA SER A 96 32.40 22.82 6.86
C SER A 96 32.08 21.33 6.87
N GLY A 97 32.18 20.65 5.72
CA GLY A 97 31.78 19.26 5.53
C GLY A 97 30.30 19.10 5.19
N ALA A 98 29.55 20.20 5.01
CA ALA A 98 28.14 20.13 4.64
C ALA A 98 28.00 19.77 3.16
N VAL A 99 27.11 18.83 2.84
CA VAL A 99 26.82 18.42 1.46
C VAL A 99 26.15 19.59 0.72
N THR A 100 26.76 20.03 -0.39
CA THR A 100 26.25 21.11 -1.23
C THR A 100 25.50 20.60 -2.46
N SER A 101 25.89 19.43 -2.97
CA SER A 101 25.27 18.76 -4.11
C SER A 101 25.64 17.27 -4.13
N ALA A 102 24.88 16.50 -4.90
CA ALA A 102 25.22 15.12 -5.24
C ALA A 102 24.94 14.85 -6.71
N THR A 103 25.76 14.04 -7.34
CA THR A 103 25.44 13.38 -8.62
C THR A 103 25.27 11.90 -8.37
N ILE A 104 24.19 11.31 -8.88
CA ILE A 104 23.93 9.87 -8.84
C ILE A 104 23.73 9.33 -10.25
N SER A 105 24.13 8.07 -10.45
CA SER A 105 23.83 7.27 -11.63
C SER A 105 23.61 5.83 -11.18
N CYS A 106 22.41 5.30 -11.38
CA CYS A 106 22.04 3.97 -10.93
C CYS A 106 21.05 3.31 -11.89
N ALA A 107 20.91 1.99 -11.77
CA ALA A 107 19.89 1.21 -12.44
C ALA A 107 19.27 0.21 -11.45
N GLY A 108 18.13 -0.34 -11.81
CA GLY A 108 17.43 -1.30 -10.98
C GLY A 108 16.04 -1.59 -11.52
N GLU A 109 15.22 -2.21 -10.69
CA GLU A 109 13.83 -2.52 -10.98
C GLU A 109 12.94 -1.67 -10.07
N GLY A 110 11.90 -1.07 -10.65
CA GLY A 110 10.87 -0.31 -9.94
C GLY A 110 9.50 -0.92 -10.16
N ILE A 111 8.62 -0.77 -9.18
CA ILE A 111 7.21 -1.17 -9.28
C ILE A 111 6.32 0.02 -9.00
N GLU A 112 5.20 0.13 -9.71
CA GLU A 112 4.20 1.14 -9.40
C GLU A 112 3.66 0.96 -7.96
N TYR A 113 3.73 2.04 -7.16
CA TYR A 113 3.21 2.02 -5.79
C TYR A 113 1.71 1.72 -5.82
N TYR A 114 1.29 0.67 -5.12
CA TYR A 114 -0.12 0.50 -4.78
C TYR A 114 -0.37 -0.10 -3.38
N CYS A 115 -1.56 0.27 -2.89
CA CYS A 115 -2.46 -0.46 -1.99
C CYS A 115 -2.50 -0.03 -0.50
N GLU A 116 -3.56 0.70 -0.15
CA GLU A 116 -4.22 0.69 1.16
C GLU A 116 -5.66 0.19 0.93
N GLY A 117 -6.10 -0.89 1.60
CA GLY A 117 -7.51 -1.36 1.61
C GLY A 117 -7.94 -2.43 0.58
N ARG A 118 -9.09 -3.07 0.86
CA ARG A 118 -9.76 -4.09 0.03
C ARG A 118 -10.56 -3.50 -1.13
N ARG A 119 -10.31 -4.00 -2.35
CA ARG A 119 -11.13 -3.62 -3.52
C ARG A 119 -12.52 -4.28 -3.53
N PRO A 120 -13.52 -3.64 -4.16
CA PRO A 120 -14.71 -4.32 -4.61
C PRO A 120 -14.36 -5.48 -5.51
N LEU A 121 -15.24 -6.47 -5.47
CA LEU A 121 -15.18 -7.58 -6.38
C LEU A 121 -15.24 -7.03 -7.82
N GLY A 122 -14.21 -7.29 -8.64
CA GLY A 122 -14.15 -6.86 -10.05
C GLY A 122 -13.87 -5.36 -10.25
N HIS A 123 -13.25 -4.72 -9.26
CA HIS A 123 -12.76 -3.36 -9.37
C HIS A 123 -11.80 -3.21 -10.57
N VAL A 124 -11.99 -2.12 -11.31
CA VAL A 124 -11.03 -1.66 -12.32
C VAL A 124 -10.44 -0.39 -11.74
N GLU A 125 -9.13 -0.42 -11.46
CA GLU A 125 -8.40 0.75 -11.00
C GLU A 125 -8.60 1.88 -12.02
N LEU A 126 -8.89 3.08 -11.53
CA LEU A 126 -8.82 4.26 -12.38
C LEU A 126 -7.36 4.43 -12.73
N VAL A 127 -7.00 4.19 -14.01
CA VAL A 127 -5.70 4.61 -14.53
C VAL A 127 -5.70 6.13 -14.42
N ALA A 128 -5.09 6.64 -13.34
CA ALA A 128 -4.78 8.05 -13.25
C ALA A 128 -3.90 8.34 -14.47
N ASP A 129 -4.31 9.35 -15.24
CA ASP A 129 -3.54 9.83 -16.39
C ASP A 129 -2.19 10.31 -15.82
N ALA A 130 -1.20 9.41 -15.80
CA ALA A 130 0.06 9.57 -15.09
C ALA A 130 0.87 10.69 -15.75
N ARG A 131 0.54 11.93 -15.41
CA ARG A 131 1.38 13.08 -15.70
C ARG A 131 2.62 12.96 -14.82
N ALA A 132 3.69 12.52 -15.44
CA ALA A 132 5.05 12.40 -14.94
C ALA A 132 5.44 13.41 -13.85
N GLY A 133 5.84 12.91 -12.67
CA GLY A 133 6.37 13.68 -11.55
C GLY A 133 6.28 12.94 -10.21
N THR A 134 6.90 13.51 -9.17
CA THR A 134 6.70 13.13 -7.75
C THR A 134 5.21 13.06 -7.45
N ILE A 135 4.70 11.93 -6.97
CA ILE A 135 3.35 11.90 -6.42
C ILE A 135 3.39 12.80 -5.19
N ALA A 136 2.80 13.99 -5.29
CA ALA A 136 2.70 14.88 -4.15
C ALA A 136 1.92 14.15 -3.06
N LEU A 137 2.22 14.40 -1.77
CA LEU A 137 1.44 13.85 -0.65
C LEU A 137 -0.08 14.00 -0.88
N ALA A 138 -0.48 15.11 -1.50
CA ALA A 138 -1.86 15.39 -1.88
C ALA A 138 -2.45 14.33 -2.84
N ASP A 139 -1.70 13.93 -3.88
CA ASP A 139 -2.11 12.92 -4.85
C ASP A 139 -2.17 11.53 -4.21
N HIS A 140 -1.18 11.19 -3.37
CA HIS A 140 -1.19 9.94 -2.62
C HIS A 140 -2.43 9.82 -1.72
N LEU A 141 -2.76 10.89 -1.00
CA LEU A 141 -3.95 10.93 -0.15
C LEU A 141 -5.25 10.88 -0.95
N VAL A 142 -5.29 11.45 -2.16
CA VAL A 142 -6.45 11.28 -3.06
C VAL A 142 -6.64 9.81 -3.43
N THR A 143 -5.58 9.12 -3.83
CA THR A 143 -5.61 7.69 -4.16
C THR A 143 -6.06 6.85 -2.96
N CYS A 144 -5.47 7.06 -1.77
CA CYS A 144 -5.89 6.35 -0.57
C CYS A 144 -7.38 6.60 -0.28
N ALA A 145 -7.85 7.85 -0.35
CA ALA A 145 -9.25 8.16 -0.13
C ALA A 145 -10.19 7.52 -1.18
N HIS A 146 -9.74 7.32 -2.43
CA HIS A 146 -10.50 6.57 -3.42
C HIS A 146 -10.60 5.09 -3.07
N LEU A 147 -9.51 4.49 -2.60
CA LEU A 147 -9.47 3.09 -2.21
C LEU A 147 -10.35 2.82 -1.00
N GLU A 148 -10.34 3.66 0.03
CA GLU A 148 -11.26 3.50 1.17
C GLU A 148 -12.73 3.57 0.73
N GLN A 149 -13.06 4.46 -0.22
CA GLN A 149 -14.41 4.52 -0.77
C GLN A 149 -14.77 3.24 -1.54
N ALA A 150 -13.80 2.62 -2.21
CA ALA A 150 -13.96 1.34 -2.84
C ALA A 150 -14.20 0.23 -1.78
N SER A 151 -13.46 0.22 -0.66
CA SER A 151 -13.64 -0.73 0.44
C SER A 151 -15.06 -0.70 1.02
N VAL A 152 -15.70 0.47 1.11
CA VAL A 152 -17.13 0.58 1.50
C VAL A 152 -18.03 -0.30 0.65
N VAL A 153 -17.85 -0.23 -0.68
CA VAL A 153 -18.62 -1.03 -1.63
C VAL A 153 -18.28 -2.51 -1.49
N ALA A 154 -16.99 -2.85 -1.36
CA ALA A 154 -16.51 -4.22 -1.23
C ALA A 154 -17.13 -4.95 -0.04
N PHE A 155 -17.12 -4.30 1.13
CA PHE A 155 -17.70 -4.87 2.34
C PHE A 155 -19.23 -4.95 2.29
N SER A 156 -19.89 -3.97 1.66
CA SER A 156 -21.34 -3.98 1.47
C SER A 156 -21.79 -5.13 0.56
N GLU A 157 -21.08 -5.35 -0.54
CA GLU A 157 -21.31 -6.48 -1.45
C GLU A 157 -21.08 -7.81 -0.74
N LEU A 158 -19.98 -7.93 0.02
CA LEU A 158 -19.66 -9.15 0.75
C LEU A 158 -20.73 -9.47 1.81
N ALA A 159 -21.24 -8.46 2.52
CA ALA A 159 -22.33 -8.66 3.47
C ALA A 159 -23.61 -9.20 2.79
N ALA A 160 -23.94 -8.69 1.60
CA ALA A 160 -25.10 -9.14 0.83
C ALA A 160 -24.94 -10.59 0.35
N LEU A 161 -23.75 -10.96 -0.14
CA LEU A 161 -23.42 -12.32 -0.57
C LEU A 161 -23.43 -13.31 0.59
N LEU A 162 -22.81 -12.97 1.72
CA LEU A 162 -22.84 -13.80 2.93
C LEU A 162 -24.28 -14.07 3.40
N THR A 163 -25.14 -13.04 3.32
CA THR A 163 -26.55 -13.17 3.67
C THR A 163 -27.28 -14.11 2.71
N SER A 164 -27.03 -14.00 1.39
CA SER A 164 -27.69 -14.84 0.39
C SER A 164 -27.25 -16.31 0.45
N TRP A 165 -26.03 -16.58 0.93
CA TRP A 165 -25.51 -17.93 1.16
C TRP A 165 -25.85 -18.51 2.54
N GLY A 166 -26.57 -17.77 3.39
CA GLY A 166 -26.91 -18.25 4.73
C GLY A 166 -25.71 -18.37 5.68
N ALA A 167 -24.68 -17.56 5.47
CA ALA A 167 -23.53 -17.50 6.37
C ALA A 167 -23.96 -17.08 7.78
N PRO A 168 -23.17 -17.39 8.83
CA PRO A 168 -23.43 -16.91 10.18
C PRO A 168 -23.66 -15.39 10.19
N ALA A 169 -24.80 -14.94 10.73
CA ALA A 169 -25.22 -13.52 10.69
C ALA A 169 -24.15 -12.55 11.23
N ARG A 170 -23.32 -13.01 12.18
CA ARG A 170 -22.18 -12.25 12.72
C ARG A 170 -21.13 -11.84 11.68
N LEU A 171 -20.93 -12.63 10.61
CA LEU A 171 -19.96 -12.33 9.56
C LEU A 171 -20.49 -11.21 8.67
N ALA A 172 -21.74 -11.31 8.21
CA ALA A 172 -22.38 -10.26 7.44
C ALA A 172 -22.49 -8.94 8.23
N ALA A 173 -22.83 -9.00 9.52
CA ALA A 173 -22.88 -7.83 10.39
C ALA A 173 -21.51 -7.16 10.56
N ARG A 174 -20.42 -7.95 10.66
CA ARG A 174 -19.06 -7.39 10.72
C ARG A 174 -18.62 -6.76 9.40
N CYS A 175 -19.01 -7.33 8.25
CA CYS A 175 -18.78 -6.67 6.96
C CYS A 175 -19.53 -5.32 6.89
N GLN A 176 -20.78 -5.25 7.35
CA GLN A 176 -21.51 -3.98 7.41
C GLN A 176 -20.84 -2.96 8.33
N ALA A 177 -20.33 -3.41 9.48
CA ALA A 177 -19.56 -2.55 10.39
C ALA A 177 -18.28 -2.03 9.72
N ALA A 178 -17.54 -2.89 9.03
CA ALA A 178 -16.35 -2.53 8.27
C ALA A 178 -16.68 -1.49 7.19
N ALA A 179 -17.75 -1.67 6.40
CA ALA A 179 -18.17 -0.66 5.42
C ALA A 179 -18.43 0.73 6.05
N VAL A 180 -18.93 0.77 7.29
CA VAL A 180 -19.15 2.03 8.03
C VAL A 180 -17.85 2.60 8.57
N GLU A 181 -16.88 1.77 8.96
CA GLU A 181 -15.50 2.17 9.30
C GLU A 181 -14.81 2.80 8.08
N GLU A 182 -14.87 2.14 6.92
CA GLU A 182 -14.25 2.62 5.68
C GLU A 182 -14.82 3.94 5.19
N SER A 183 -16.12 4.18 5.41
CA SER A 183 -16.71 5.49 5.11
C SER A 183 -16.09 6.62 5.95
N ARG A 184 -15.64 6.31 7.18
CA ARG A 184 -14.90 7.27 8.02
C ARG A 184 -13.44 7.39 7.57
N HIS A 185 -12.79 6.29 7.19
CA HIS A 185 -11.43 6.32 6.65
C HIS A 185 -11.38 7.21 5.41
N ALA A 186 -12.25 6.95 4.44
CA ALA A 186 -12.44 7.76 3.24
C ALA A 186 -12.59 9.26 3.53
N ALA A 187 -13.46 9.60 4.48
CA ALA A 187 -13.70 11.00 4.86
C ALA A 187 -12.46 11.65 5.49
N ARG A 188 -11.77 10.94 6.40
CA ARG A 188 -10.57 11.43 7.09
C ARG A 188 -9.43 11.66 6.10
N ILE A 189 -9.16 10.69 5.23
CA ILE A 189 -8.08 10.79 4.22
C ILE A 189 -8.42 11.87 3.19
N SER A 190 -9.68 12.00 2.78
CA SER A 190 -10.12 13.09 1.90
C SER A 190 -9.86 14.47 2.50
N GLU A 191 -10.07 14.64 3.80
CA GLU A 191 -9.78 15.90 4.50
C GLU A 191 -8.26 16.17 4.57
N LEU A 192 -7.44 15.14 4.74
CA LEU A 192 -5.98 15.25 4.66
C LEU A 192 -5.53 15.66 3.25
N ALA A 193 -6.10 15.05 2.21
CA ALA A 193 -5.85 15.42 0.81
C ALA A 193 -6.20 16.89 0.56
N ARG A 194 -7.37 17.34 1.06
CA ARG A 194 -7.83 18.73 0.97
C ARG A 194 -6.88 19.71 1.65
N ARG A 195 -6.37 19.36 2.83
CA ARG A 195 -5.35 20.15 3.53
C ARG A 195 -4.02 20.20 2.78
N ALA A 196 -3.66 19.13 2.09
CA ALA A 196 -2.48 19.06 1.24
C ALA A 196 -2.66 19.75 -0.13
N GLY A 197 -3.86 20.28 -0.43
CA GLY A 197 -4.13 21.06 -1.63
C GLY A 197 -4.78 20.30 -2.79
N ALA A 198 -5.17 19.04 -2.58
CA ALA A 198 -5.89 18.24 -3.58
C ALA A 198 -7.35 18.00 -3.18
N THR A 199 -8.24 17.84 -4.15
CA THR A 199 -9.64 17.47 -3.91
C THR A 199 -9.91 16.09 -4.49
N ASN A 200 -10.44 15.19 -3.67
CA ASN A 200 -10.95 13.89 -4.10
C ASN A 200 -12.39 14.05 -4.60
N GLU A 201 -12.69 13.62 -5.82
CA GLU A 201 -14.06 13.37 -6.26
C GLU A 201 -14.44 11.91 -5.99
N PRO A 202 -15.64 11.61 -5.48
CA PRO A 202 -16.02 10.24 -5.18
C PRO A 202 -15.98 9.36 -6.45
N PRO A 203 -15.47 8.12 -6.37
CA PRO A 203 -15.33 7.28 -7.54
C PRO A 203 -16.71 6.93 -8.09
N ALA A 204 -16.85 6.98 -9.42
CA ALA A 204 -18.05 6.49 -10.09
C ALA A 204 -18.06 4.95 -10.02
N PRO A 205 -19.18 4.29 -9.66
CA PRO A 205 -19.28 2.84 -9.75
C PRO A 205 -19.09 2.43 -11.21
N THR A 206 -18.01 1.71 -11.53
CA THR A 206 -17.69 1.46 -12.93
C THR A 206 -18.44 0.26 -13.52
N GLN A 207 -18.87 -0.73 -12.73
CA GLN A 207 -19.61 -1.89 -13.26
C GLN A 207 -20.54 -2.55 -12.22
N THR A 208 -21.64 -3.13 -12.70
CA THR A 208 -22.46 -4.07 -11.93
C THR A 208 -21.74 -5.43 -11.88
N PRO A 209 -21.46 -6.00 -10.70
CA PRO A 209 -20.83 -7.32 -10.61
C PRO A 209 -21.64 -8.40 -11.34
N ALA A 210 -20.98 -9.23 -12.15
CA ALA A 210 -21.54 -10.49 -12.64
C ALA A 210 -21.88 -11.43 -11.47
N PRO A 211 -22.76 -12.45 -11.64
CA PRO A 211 -22.97 -13.48 -10.64
C PRO A 211 -21.64 -14.14 -10.28
N ARG A 212 -21.31 -14.21 -8.99
CA ARG A 212 -20.00 -14.73 -8.52
C ARG A 212 -20.17 -16.02 -7.78
N SER A 213 -19.34 -17.00 -8.13
CA SER A 213 -19.31 -18.27 -7.41
C SER A 213 -18.74 -18.07 -6.01
N LEU A 214 -19.04 -18.99 -5.10
CA LEU A 214 -18.44 -18.99 -3.76
C LEU A 214 -16.91 -19.08 -3.84
N GLU A 215 -16.39 -19.82 -4.85
CA GLU A 215 -14.96 -19.95 -5.12
C GLU A 215 -14.30 -18.61 -5.52
N ASP A 216 -14.96 -17.83 -6.38
CA ASP A 216 -14.45 -16.50 -6.78
C ASP A 216 -14.31 -15.57 -5.58
N VAL A 217 -15.30 -15.59 -4.69
CA VAL A 217 -15.28 -14.77 -3.48
C VAL A 217 -14.27 -15.29 -2.46
N ALA A 218 -14.05 -16.60 -2.38
CA ALA A 218 -13.00 -17.19 -1.56
C ALA A 218 -11.59 -16.74 -2.00
N ARG A 219 -11.28 -16.81 -3.30
CA ARG A 219 -10.00 -16.31 -3.83
C ARG A 219 -9.84 -14.82 -3.61
N HIS A 220 -10.88 -14.04 -3.93
CA HIS A 220 -10.85 -12.60 -3.72
C HIS A 220 -10.66 -12.24 -2.24
N ASN A 221 -11.31 -12.95 -1.31
CA ASN A 221 -11.11 -12.72 0.12
C ASN A 221 -9.70 -13.13 0.60
N ALA A 222 -9.09 -14.14 0.00
CA ALA A 222 -7.70 -14.50 0.31
C ALA A 222 -6.74 -13.38 -0.06
N THR A 223 -6.90 -12.77 -1.24
CA THR A 223 -6.05 -11.65 -1.68
C THR A 223 -6.45 -10.34 -1.00
N GLU A 224 -7.63 -9.81 -1.31
CA GLU A 224 -8.08 -8.49 -0.86
C GLU A 224 -8.35 -8.42 0.64
N GLY A 225 -8.84 -9.51 1.22
CA GLY A 225 -9.07 -9.55 2.66
C GLY A 225 -7.80 -9.91 3.44
N CYS A 226 -7.29 -11.12 3.22
CA CYS A 226 -6.29 -11.68 4.14
C CYS A 226 -4.92 -11.05 3.95
N VAL A 227 -4.52 -10.76 2.71
CA VAL A 227 -3.23 -10.11 2.43
C VAL A 227 -3.37 -8.60 2.58
N TRP A 228 -4.30 -7.97 1.85
CA TRP A 228 -4.32 -6.51 1.74
C TRP A 228 -4.78 -5.78 3.00
N GLU A 229 -5.82 -6.24 3.71
CA GLU A 229 -6.19 -5.60 4.99
C GLU A 229 -5.10 -5.79 6.06
N THR A 230 -4.40 -6.94 6.02
CA THR A 230 -3.26 -7.16 6.94
C THR A 230 -2.13 -6.18 6.63
N TRP A 231 -1.83 -5.96 5.36
CA TRP A 231 -0.83 -4.99 4.93
C TRP A 231 -1.25 -3.55 5.26
N ALA A 232 -2.51 -3.19 5.02
CA ALA A 232 -3.07 -1.89 5.36
C ALA A 232 -2.94 -1.59 6.85
N ALA A 233 -3.28 -2.55 7.72
CA ALA A 233 -3.10 -2.43 9.17
C ALA A 233 -1.64 -2.18 9.58
N LEU A 234 -0.69 -2.86 8.94
CA LEU A 234 0.75 -2.68 9.20
C LEU A 234 1.24 -1.31 8.74
N ARG A 235 0.87 -0.89 7.53
CA ARG A 235 1.20 0.43 6.99
C ARG A 235 0.63 1.54 7.85
N ALA A 236 -0.65 1.47 8.18
CA ALA A 236 -1.29 2.47 9.02
C ALA A 236 -0.62 2.57 10.40
N SER A 237 -0.25 1.42 11.00
CA SER A 237 0.50 1.39 12.26
C SER A 237 1.89 2.04 12.13
N TRP A 238 2.59 1.81 11.02
CA TRP A 238 3.89 2.42 10.75
C TRP A 238 3.76 3.94 10.59
N THR A 239 2.79 4.40 9.80
CA THR A 239 2.52 5.83 9.57
C THR A 239 2.11 6.53 10.86
N ALA A 240 1.25 5.90 11.67
CA ALA A 240 0.86 6.40 12.99
C ALA A 240 2.07 6.63 13.91
N ALA A 241 3.08 5.74 13.84
CA ALA A 241 4.26 5.81 14.69
C ALA A 241 5.34 6.78 14.18
N ARG A 242 5.44 6.99 12.86
CA ARG A 242 6.59 7.66 12.24
C ARG A 242 6.29 8.93 11.48
N ALA A 243 5.04 9.22 11.14
CA ALA A 243 4.74 10.46 10.40
C ALA A 243 5.16 11.70 11.20
N GLU A 244 5.74 12.67 10.50
CA GLU A 244 6.16 13.93 11.12
C GLU A 244 4.95 14.83 11.41
N ASP A 245 3.97 14.88 10.49
CA ASP A 245 2.71 15.61 10.67
C ASP A 245 1.87 14.96 11.80
N PRO A 246 1.60 15.68 12.90
CA PRO A 246 0.78 15.19 14.00
C PRO A 246 -0.63 14.76 13.57
N ALA A 247 -1.20 15.39 12.55
CA ALA A 247 -2.52 15.06 12.05
C ALA A 247 -2.54 13.77 11.22
N LEU A 248 -1.47 13.49 10.46
CA LEU A 248 -1.30 12.19 9.81
C LEU A 248 -1.16 11.09 10.88
N ARG A 249 -0.34 11.31 11.92
CA ARG A 249 -0.21 10.32 13.01
C ARG A 249 -1.54 10.02 13.69
N ALA A 250 -2.32 11.06 14.01
CA ALA A 250 -3.61 10.88 14.68
C ALA A 250 -4.62 10.13 13.79
N ALA A 251 -4.73 10.50 12.51
CA ALA A 251 -5.63 9.82 11.58
C ALA A 251 -5.25 8.35 11.39
N TYR A 252 -3.98 8.05 11.13
CA TYR A 252 -3.52 6.69 10.90
C TYR A 252 -3.51 5.83 12.17
N ALA A 253 -3.45 6.42 13.37
CA ALA A 253 -3.60 5.66 14.62
C ALA A 253 -5.01 5.10 14.80
N GLU A 254 -6.04 5.86 14.40
CA GLU A 254 -7.43 5.40 14.41
C GLU A 254 -7.65 4.33 13.34
N ILE A 255 -7.22 4.62 12.10
CA ILE A 255 -7.33 3.69 10.96
C ILE A 255 -6.65 2.36 11.30
N ALA A 256 -5.41 2.38 11.81
CA ALA A 256 -4.67 1.16 12.14
C ALA A 256 -5.41 0.20 13.09
N ALA A 257 -6.18 0.73 14.03
CA ALA A 257 -6.97 -0.08 14.96
C ALA A 257 -8.18 -0.72 14.27
N GLU A 258 -8.85 0.03 13.38
CA GLU A 258 -10.00 -0.43 12.58
C GLU A 258 -9.53 -1.49 11.55
N GLU A 259 -8.44 -1.23 10.82
CA GLU A 259 -7.82 -2.13 9.83
C GLU A 259 -7.37 -3.47 10.41
N ALA A 260 -6.83 -3.49 11.62
CA ALA A 260 -6.49 -4.75 12.29
C ALA A 260 -7.75 -5.62 12.52
N GLY A 261 -8.90 -5.00 12.74
CA GLY A 261 -10.20 -5.65 12.83
C GLY A 261 -10.67 -6.21 11.48
N HIS A 262 -10.42 -5.50 10.38
CA HIS A 262 -10.73 -5.92 9.02
C HIS A 262 -9.88 -7.11 8.59
N ALA A 263 -8.58 -7.08 8.86
CA ALA A 263 -7.68 -8.21 8.64
C ALA A 263 -8.15 -9.47 9.39
N GLN A 264 -8.51 -9.33 10.68
CA GLN A 264 -9.04 -10.46 11.44
C GLN A 264 -10.39 -10.95 10.90
N LEU A 265 -11.26 -10.05 10.42
CA LEU A 265 -12.51 -10.42 9.74
C LEU A 265 -12.24 -11.22 8.47
N ALA A 266 -11.28 -10.79 7.64
CA ALA A 266 -10.91 -11.49 6.42
C ALA A 266 -10.48 -12.94 6.67
N TRP A 267 -9.70 -13.19 7.73
CA TRP A 267 -9.31 -14.54 8.12
C TRP A 267 -10.49 -15.39 8.62
N ASP A 268 -11.42 -14.80 9.37
CA ASP A 268 -12.63 -15.50 9.83
C ASP A 268 -13.55 -15.85 8.65
N LEU A 269 -13.65 -14.94 7.66
CA LEU A 269 -14.36 -15.18 6.41
C LEU A 269 -13.68 -16.27 5.60
N HIS A 270 -12.36 -16.25 5.50
CA HIS A 270 -11.60 -17.26 4.78
C HIS A 270 -11.85 -18.65 5.34
N ALA A 271 -11.79 -18.80 6.67
CA ALA A 271 -12.08 -20.07 7.33
C ALA A 271 -13.49 -20.60 6.99
N TRP A 272 -14.50 -19.73 7.00
CA TRP A 272 -15.86 -20.11 6.61
C TRP A 272 -15.98 -20.44 5.12
N LEU A 273 -15.40 -19.62 4.23
CA LEU A 273 -15.46 -19.83 2.79
C LEU A 273 -14.81 -21.15 2.37
N ILE A 274 -13.66 -21.51 2.96
CA ILE A 274 -12.98 -22.77 2.68
C ILE A 274 -13.80 -23.98 3.18
N ASP A 275 -14.44 -23.88 4.34
CA ASP A 275 -15.34 -24.92 4.85
C ASP A 275 -16.50 -25.19 3.88
N GLN A 276 -17.05 -24.14 3.26
CA GLN A 276 -18.11 -24.29 2.25
C GLN A 276 -17.64 -24.85 0.90
N LEU A 277 -16.35 -24.76 0.59
CA LEU A 277 -15.76 -25.31 -0.65
C LEU A 277 -15.26 -26.74 -0.48
N THR A 278 -15.23 -27.25 0.74
CA THR A 278 -14.77 -28.61 1.02
C THR A 278 -15.88 -29.60 0.64
N PRO A 279 -15.60 -30.66 -0.15
CA PRO A 279 -16.59 -31.63 -0.62
C PRO A 279 -17.31 -32.42 0.49
#